data_AF-A0A352T0A5-F1
#
_entry.id   AF-A0A352T0A5-F1
#
_cell.length_a   1.000
_cell.length_b   1.000
_cell.length_c   1.000
_cell.angle_alpha   90.00
_cell.angle_beta   90.00
_cell.angle_gamma   90.00
#
_symmetry.space_group_name_H-M   'P 1'
#
loop_
_entity.id
_entity.type
_entity.pdbx_description
1 polymer ?
#
loop_
_entity_poly.entity_id
_entity_poly.type
_entity_poly.pdbx_seq_one_letter_code
_entity_poly.pdbx_strand_id
1 'polypeptide(L)'
;MIENNINIKTKNTLNDGILNKPKIKTEQTLPFDAIDPTRVTKPSKQDPSNQTGQNLFNYNPDSVFEKFIKSLQNAPVLAEGARKLLLNRQFINQNIMNDPVLKSLFESFLSSIEMNDAEILNFLKFQQENSTKFHGEFFDNLRALLKSDSKNNDFKTVLKNFLRSYDCFVSAEKTNDSISSSLKNIERNLPDMLKKPFNEMADNLIFDGSKSADMNLDTLKNEIVPFLGRYISKMNDFGPVRDYISVLIHNIVRLEASGKDYFADDLENLLEYVRFNFDVDEKYIETLKMSLVNTYEAATNVKNNAVDSFIKLIKAGAKESDNLVGRGVMEDVTESLLFSQNVHIPLTHMFLPLNYNEMFMFSELWIGKEYEEMPGK
;
A
#
# COMPACT_ATOMS: atom_id res chain seq x y z
N MET A 1 0.33 49.18 54.46
CA MET A 1 -0.49 49.32 53.23
C MET A 1 -0.90 47.90 52.82
N ILE A 2 -1.79 47.19 53.53
CA ILE A 2 -3.23 47.37 53.78
C ILE A 2 -4.02 47.57 52.49
N GLU A 3 -4.67 46.50 52.02
CA GLU A 3 -6.13 46.40 51.84
C GLU A 3 -6.52 44.90 51.83
N ASN A 4 -7.10 44.42 52.94
CA ASN A 4 -8.51 43.98 53.08
C ASN A 4 -8.81 42.68 52.31
N ASN A 5 -8.77 41.47 52.88
CA ASN A 5 -9.48 40.95 54.05
C ASN A 5 -10.99 41.26 54.03
N ILE A 6 -11.83 40.25 53.70
CA ILE A 6 -12.80 39.58 54.59
C ILE A 6 -13.88 38.85 53.72
N ASN A 7 -13.96 37.50 53.70
CA ASN A 7 -14.63 36.60 54.67
C ASN A 7 -16.18 36.65 54.54
N ILE A 8 -17.06 35.63 54.61
CA ILE A 8 -17.12 34.16 54.86
C ILE A 8 -18.59 33.76 54.50
N LYS A 9 -18.94 32.51 54.16
CA LYS A 9 -19.71 31.50 54.97
C LYS A 9 -20.41 30.56 53.98
N THR A 10 -20.50 29.24 54.13
CA THR A 10 -20.44 28.39 55.33
C THR A 10 -20.38 26.90 54.96
N LYS A 11 -19.53 26.15 55.68
CA LYS A 11 -19.79 24.86 56.39
C LYS A 11 -20.44 23.70 55.59
N ASN A 12 -19.83 22.53 55.43
CA ASN A 12 -19.39 21.63 56.51
C ASN A 12 -18.31 20.61 56.09
N THR A 13 -17.40 20.38 57.04
CA THR A 13 -16.62 19.18 57.42
C THR A 13 -17.36 17.83 57.22
N LEU A 14 -16.78 16.64 57.06
CA LEU A 14 -15.43 16.04 57.20
C LEU A 14 -15.55 14.62 56.58
N ASN A 15 -14.52 14.09 55.92
CA ASN A 15 -14.00 12.77 56.31
C ASN A 15 -12.65 12.47 55.64
N ASP A 16 -11.66 12.23 56.49
CA ASP A 16 -10.34 11.75 56.13
C ASP A 16 -10.42 10.34 55.55
N GLY A 17 -10.18 10.24 54.25
CA GLY A 17 -9.78 9.00 53.59
C GLY A 17 -8.46 9.27 52.88
N ILE A 18 -7.38 8.68 53.37
CA ILE A 18 -6.03 8.77 52.81
C ILE A 18 -6.09 8.34 51.33
N LEU A 19 -6.13 9.32 50.42
CA LEU A 19 -5.89 9.11 49.00
C LEU A 19 -4.38 9.09 48.81
N ASN A 20 -3.84 7.88 48.60
CA ASN A 20 -2.55 7.68 47.98
C ASN A 20 -2.53 8.48 46.67
N LYS A 21 -1.78 9.60 46.65
CA LYS A 21 -1.44 10.29 45.41
C LYS A 21 -0.78 9.26 44.49
N PRO A 22 -1.31 8.99 43.28
CA PRO A 22 -0.56 8.20 42.34
C PRO A 22 0.73 8.95 42.01
N LYS A 23 1.87 8.34 42.34
CA LYS A 23 3.17 8.77 41.83
C LYS A 23 3.06 8.69 40.30
N ILE A 24 3.02 9.84 39.65
CA ILE A 24 3.19 9.93 38.20
C ILE A 24 4.62 9.45 37.92
N LYS A 25 4.75 8.19 37.51
CA LYS A 25 5.96 7.74 36.83
C LYS A 25 5.95 8.44 35.48
N THR A 26 6.95 9.28 35.25
CA THR A 26 7.26 9.80 33.92
C THR A 26 7.82 8.63 33.11
N GLU A 27 6.98 7.72 32.66
CA GLU A 27 7.35 6.78 31.61
C GLU A 27 7.36 7.57 30.31
N GLN A 28 8.56 7.74 29.74
CA GLN A 28 8.73 8.16 28.37
C GLN A 28 8.07 7.11 27.49
N THR A 29 6.81 7.35 27.10
CA THR A 29 6.16 6.59 26.05
C THR A 29 6.83 6.98 24.74
N LEU A 30 7.84 6.20 24.34
CA LEU A 30 8.30 6.18 22.96
C LEU A 30 7.08 5.88 22.07
N PRO A 31 6.84 6.64 20.99
CA PRO A 31 5.60 6.51 20.22
C PRO A 31 5.46 5.20 19.43
N PHE A 32 6.45 4.30 19.49
CA PHE A 32 6.40 2.99 18.83
C PHE A 32 7.19 1.96 19.63
N ASP A 33 6.53 0.90 20.11
CA ASP A 33 7.24 -0.33 20.43
C ASP A 33 7.65 -0.98 19.11
N ALA A 34 8.95 -1.17 18.90
CA ALA A 34 9.45 -1.93 17.77
C ALA A 34 8.96 -3.38 17.92
N ILE A 35 7.99 -3.78 17.11
CA ILE A 35 7.48 -5.15 17.08
C ILE A 35 8.57 -6.04 16.50
N ASP A 36 9.07 -6.97 17.30
CA ASP A 36 9.97 -8.03 16.86
C ASP A 36 9.19 -8.99 15.93
N PRO A 37 9.51 -9.04 14.63
CA PRO A 37 8.79 -9.88 13.66
C PRO A 37 9.00 -11.38 13.89
N THR A 38 9.90 -11.78 14.79
CA THR A 38 10.15 -13.19 15.13
C THR A 38 9.31 -13.71 16.31
N ARG A 39 8.50 -12.85 16.96
CA ARG A 39 7.71 -13.23 18.14
C ARG A 39 6.22 -12.96 17.96
N VAL A 40 5.41 -13.98 18.21
CA VAL A 40 3.95 -13.84 18.34
C VAL A 40 3.63 -13.27 19.72
N THR A 41 3.26 -12.00 19.80
CA THR A 41 2.71 -11.42 21.03
C THR A 41 1.29 -11.94 21.23
N LYS A 42 1.03 -12.59 22.36
CA LYS A 42 -0.34 -12.92 22.77
C LYS A 42 -1.05 -11.62 23.19
N PRO A 43 -2.29 -11.36 22.75
CA PRO A 43 -3.03 -10.22 23.24
C PRO A 43 -3.21 -10.35 24.76
N SER A 44 -2.97 -9.25 25.47
CA SER A 44 -3.24 -9.17 26.91
C SER A 44 -4.73 -9.41 27.13
N LYS A 45 -5.09 -10.38 27.99
CA LYS A 45 -6.48 -10.58 28.39
C LYS A 45 -6.93 -9.36 29.20
N GLN A 46 -7.66 -8.45 28.59
CA GLN A 46 -8.29 -7.32 29.30
C GLN A 46 -9.79 -7.57 29.48
N ASP A 47 -10.25 -7.40 30.72
CA ASP A 47 -11.63 -7.61 31.14
C ASP A 47 -12.60 -6.61 30.46
N PRO A 48 -13.79 -7.05 29.98
CA PRO A 48 -14.74 -6.19 29.27
C PRO A 48 -15.40 -5.11 30.13
N SER A 49 -15.22 -5.14 31.46
CA SER A 49 -16.06 -4.38 32.40
C SER A 49 -15.59 -2.95 32.70
N ASN A 50 -14.47 -2.48 32.14
CA ASN A 50 -13.89 -1.15 32.47
C ASN A 50 -13.93 -0.13 31.33
N GLN A 51 -14.77 -0.32 30.30
CA GLN A 51 -14.93 0.68 29.24
C GLN A 51 -16.04 1.69 29.58
N THR A 52 -15.75 2.62 30.48
CA THR A 52 -16.42 3.93 30.51
C THR A 52 -15.51 4.99 29.92
N GLY A 53 -16.07 5.75 28.98
CA GLY A 53 -15.43 6.68 28.06
C GLY A 53 -14.19 7.42 28.56
N GLN A 54 -13.09 7.22 27.82
CA GLN A 54 -12.05 8.22 27.48
C GLN A 54 -10.82 7.58 26.82
N ASN A 55 -10.73 6.24 26.76
CA ASN A 55 -9.62 5.52 26.11
C ASN A 55 -9.92 4.96 24.70
N LEU A 56 -11.00 5.40 24.04
CA LEU A 56 -11.34 4.98 22.66
C LEU A 56 -10.46 5.65 21.58
N PHE A 57 -9.61 6.60 21.97
CA PHE A 57 -8.69 7.30 21.06
C PHE A 57 -7.34 6.58 20.88
N ASN A 58 -7.07 5.53 21.65
CA ASN A 58 -5.87 4.72 21.51
C ASN A 58 -6.25 3.28 21.16
N TYR A 59 -5.64 2.79 20.08
CA TYR A 59 -5.45 1.36 19.79
C TYR A 59 -6.71 0.53 19.55
N ASN A 60 -6.86 0.11 18.30
CA ASN A 60 -7.55 -1.13 17.99
C ASN A 60 -6.60 -2.28 18.45
N PRO A 61 -6.91 -3.01 19.54
CA PRO A 61 -5.99 -3.93 20.22
C PRO A 61 -5.75 -5.23 19.46
N ASP A 62 -6.46 -5.45 18.34
CA ASP A 62 -6.16 -6.56 17.43
C ASP A 62 -4.77 -6.34 16.83
N SER A 63 -3.89 -7.32 17.03
CA SER A 63 -2.59 -7.37 16.35
C SER A 63 -2.79 -7.16 14.84
N VAL A 64 -1.90 -6.41 14.18
CA VAL A 64 -1.92 -6.27 12.71
C VAL A 64 -2.00 -7.64 12.03
N PHE A 65 -1.35 -8.63 12.63
CA PHE A 65 -1.42 -10.02 12.19
C PHE A 65 -2.81 -10.64 12.38
N GLU A 66 -3.49 -10.40 13.50
CA GLU A 66 -4.85 -10.89 13.73
C GLU A 66 -5.84 -10.31 12.72
N LYS A 67 -5.73 -9.00 12.44
CA LYS A 67 -6.52 -8.36 11.39
C LYS A 67 -6.22 -8.97 10.02
N PHE A 68 -4.95 -9.20 9.72
CA PHE A 68 -4.55 -9.88 8.49
C PHE A 68 -5.18 -11.29 8.39
N ILE A 69 -5.16 -12.09 9.46
CA ILE A 69 -5.79 -13.42 9.46
C ILE A 69 -7.31 -13.32 9.27
N LYS A 70 -7.98 -12.38 9.94
CA LYS A 70 -9.43 -12.13 9.73
C LYS A 70 -9.71 -11.72 8.30
N SER A 71 -8.90 -10.84 7.71
CA SER A 71 -9.01 -10.45 6.30
C SER A 71 -8.74 -11.62 5.36
N LEU A 72 -7.74 -12.46 5.62
CA LEU A 72 -7.44 -13.65 4.83
C LEU A 72 -8.61 -14.65 4.82
N GLN A 73 -9.29 -14.83 5.97
CA GLN A 73 -10.47 -15.70 6.07
C GLN A 73 -11.67 -15.19 5.27
N ASN A 74 -11.78 -13.87 5.13
CA ASN A 74 -12.88 -13.22 4.43
C ASN A 74 -12.53 -12.84 2.98
N ALA A 75 -11.26 -12.99 2.58
CA ALA A 75 -10.80 -12.58 1.26
C ALA A 75 -11.44 -13.46 0.18
N PRO A 76 -11.91 -12.85 -0.92
CA PRO A 76 -12.46 -13.61 -2.05
C PRO A 76 -11.39 -14.51 -2.69
N VAL A 77 -11.84 -15.66 -3.20
CA VAL A 77 -10.98 -16.62 -3.88
C VAL A 77 -10.94 -16.30 -5.38
N LEU A 78 -9.74 -16.04 -5.92
CA LEU A 78 -9.55 -15.60 -7.31
C LEU A 78 -10.14 -16.61 -8.31
N ALA A 79 -9.88 -17.91 -8.14
CA ALA A 79 -10.43 -18.95 -9.01
C ALA A 79 -11.96 -18.93 -9.11
N GLU A 80 -12.70 -18.54 -8.06
CA GLU A 80 -14.15 -18.49 -8.13
C GLU A 80 -14.63 -17.37 -9.05
N GLY A 81 -14.04 -16.18 -8.89
CA GLY A 81 -14.29 -15.03 -9.76
C GLY A 81 -13.88 -15.32 -11.20
N ALA A 82 -12.66 -15.81 -11.41
CA ALA A 82 -12.14 -16.16 -12.72
C ALA A 82 -12.97 -17.26 -13.41
N ARG A 83 -13.44 -18.27 -12.68
CA ARG A 83 -14.35 -19.31 -13.21
C ARG A 83 -15.67 -18.71 -13.69
N LYS A 84 -16.24 -17.73 -12.97
CA LYS A 84 -17.43 -17.03 -13.44
C LYS A 84 -17.15 -16.24 -14.71
N LEU A 85 -16.00 -15.57 -14.79
CA LEU A 85 -15.60 -14.77 -15.95
C LEU A 85 -15.29 -15.59 -17.20
N LEU A 86 -14.67 -16.77 -17.05
CA LEU A 86 -14.19 -17.58 -18.18
C LEU A 86 -15.14 -18.73 -18.55
N LEU A 87 -15.76 -19.37 -17.56
CA LEU A 87 -16.42 -20.67 -17.74
C LEU A 87 -17.95 -20.60 -17.61
N ASN A 88 -18.50 -19.54 -17.03
CA ASN A 88 -19.95 -19.40 -16.84
C ASN A 88 -20.59 -18.59 -17.97
N ARG A 89 -21.07 -19.29 -19.01
CA ARG A 89 -21.73 -18.67 -20.18
C ARG A 89 -22.95 -17.81 -19.82
N GLN A 90 -23.74 -18.23 -18.83
CA GLN A 90 -24.90 -17.46 -18.40
C GLN A 90 -24.47 -16.12 -17.77
N PHE A 91 -23.45 -16.17 -16.91
CA PHE A 91 -22.88 -14.96 -16.31
C PHE A 91 -22.35 -14.02 -17.38
N ILE A 92 -21.54 -14.52 -18.31
CA ILE A 92 -20.95 -13.72 -19.39
C ILE A 92 -22.04 -13.04 -20.22
N ASN A 93 -23.06 -13.78 -20.66
CA ASN A 93 -24.13 -13.24 -21.50
C ASN A 93 -24.95 -12.16 -20.78
N GLN A 94 -25.20 -12.31 -19.48
CA GLN A 94 -26.05 -11.39 -18.72
C GLN A 94 -25.29 -10.14 -18.22
N ASN A 95 -24.01 -10.29 -17.88
CA ASN A 95 -23.25 -9.27 -17.15
C ASN A 95 -22.15 -8.60 -17.99
N ILE A 96 -21.70 -9.24 -19.08
CA ILE A 96 -20.60 -8.73 -19.91
C ILE A 96 -21.10 -8.38 -21.31
N MET A 97 -21.78 -9.31 -21.99
CA MET A 97 -22.16 -9.15 -23.40
C MET A 97 -23.19 -8.04 -23.67
N ASN A 98 -23.96 -7.65 -22.65
CA ASN A 98 -24.97 -6.59 -22.74
C ASN A 98 -24.36 -5.18 -22.70
N ASP A 99 -23.12 -5.05 -22.24
CA ASP A 99 -22.40 -3.79 -22.16
C ASP A 99 -21.38 -3.73 -23.32
N PRO A 100 -21.48 -2.77 -24.25
CA PRO A 100 -20.57 -2.67 -25.39
C PRO A 100 -19.10 -2.52 -25.01
N VAL A 101 -18.80 -1.80 -23.93
CA VAL A 101 -17.43 -1.55 -23.46
C VAL A 101 -16.87 -2.82 -22.85
N LEU A 102 -17.60 -3.44 -21.92
CA LEU A 102 -17.16 -4.68 -21.28
C LEU A 102 -17.06 -5.82 -22.29
N LYS A 103 -17.97 -5.90 -23.26
CA LYS A 103 -17.89 -6.86 -24.35
C LYS A 103 -16.58 -6.72 -25.14
N SER A 104 -16.22 -5.52 -25.56
CA SER A 104 -14.98 -5.28 -26.32
C SER A 104 -13.73 -5.63 -25.49
N LEU A 105 -13.71 -5.25 -24.22
CA LEU A 105 -12.60 -5.60 -23.30
C LEU A 105 -12.52 -7.10 -23.07
N PHE A 106 -13.66 -7.79 -22.96
CA PHE A 106 -13.72 -9.23 -22.78
C PHE A 106 -13.26 -9.98 -24.01
N GLU A 107 -13.67 -9.56 -25.22
CA GLU A 107 -13.17 -10.14 -26.48
C GLU A 107 -11.65 -9.97 -26.60
N SER A 108 -11.12 -8.79 -26.25
CA SER A 108 -9.68 -8.53 -26.22
C SER A 108 -8.95 -9.40 -25.19
N PHE A 109 -9.56 -9.65 -24.04
CA PHE A 109 -9.04 -10.57 -23.04
C PHE A 109 -9.04 -12.01 -23.56
N LEU A 110 -10.14 -12.49 -24.15
CA LEU A 110 -10.21 -13.84 -24.69
C LEU A 110 -9.17 -14.09 -25.80
N SER A 111 -8.98 -13.13 -26.70
CA SER A 111 -7.94 -13.23 -27.74
C SER A 111 -6.53 -13.23 -27.17
N SER A 112 -6.32 -12.58 -26.03
CA SER A 112 -5.00 -12.49 -25.40
C SER A 112 -4.59 -13.74 -24.63
N ILE A 113 -5.55 -14.63 -24.29
CA ILE A 113 -5.30 -15.85 -23.52
C ILE A 113 -5.27 -17.11 -24.39
N GLU A 114 -5.45 -16.97 -25.70
CA GLU A 114 -5.17 -18.04 -26.66
C GLU A 114 -3.66 -18.22 -26.77
N MET A 115 -3.13 -19.29 -26.18
CA MET A 115 -1.69 -19.50 -26.04
C MET A 115 -1.29 -20.93 -26.37
N ASN A 116 -0.16 -21.09 -27.04
CA ASN A 116 0.54 -22.37 -27.21
C ASN A 116 1.49 -22.67 -26.01
N ASP A 117 2.07 -23.87 -25.99
CA ASP A 117 2.95 -24.33 -24.89
C ASP A 117 4.12 -23.35 -24.59
N ALA A 118 4.72 -22.74 -25.61
CA ALA A 118 5.81 -21.78 -25.44
C ALA A 118 5.32 -20.43 -24.89
N GLU A 119 4.15 -19.98 -25.34
CA GLU A 119 3.51 -18.74 -24.86
C GLU A 119 3.05 -18.86 -23.41
N ILE A 120 2.54 -20.03 -22.99
CA ILE A 120 2.22 -20.33 -21.60
C ILE A 120 3.46 -20.17 -20.71
N LEU A 121 4.58 -20.76 -21.13
CA LEU A 121 5.84 -20.65 -20.38
C LEU A 121 6.31 -19.18 -20.29
N ASN A 122 6.25 -18.45 -21.39
CA ASN A 122 6.62 -17.04 -21.43
C ASN A 122 5.72 -16.18 -20.54
N PHE A 123 4.42 -16.48 -20.49
CA PHE A 123 3.48 -15.79 -19.63
C PHE A 123 3.74 -16.03 -18.13
N LEU A 124 4.08 -17.27 -17.74
CA LEU A 124 4.47 -17.57 -16.36
C LEU A 124 5.81 -16.92 -15.99
N LYS A 125 6.81 -16.99 -16.88
CA LYS A 125 8.10 -16.30 -16.68
C LYS A 125 7.92 -14.80 -16.54
N PHE A 126 7.07 -14.20 -17.38
CA PHE A 126 6.74 -12.79 -17.29
C PHE A 126 6.20 -12.42 -15.90
N GLN A 127 5.24 -13.18 -15.37
CA GLN A 127 4.71 -12.91 -14.03
C GLN A 127 5.76 -13.09 -12.94
N GLN A 128 6.62 -14.10 -13.07
CA GLN A 128 7.71 -14.33 -12.12
C GLN A 128 8.72 -13.19 -12.11
N GLU A 129 9.24 -12.81 -13.28
CA GLU A 129 10.24 -11.77 -13.46
C GLU A 129 9.71 -10.40 -13.02
N ASN A 130 8.41 -10.15 -13.23
CA ASN A 130 7.77 -8.87 -12.94
C ASN A 130 6.91 -8.89 -11.67
N SER A 131 7.13 -9.87 -10.79
CA SER A 131 6.44 -9.98 -9.48
C SER A 131 6.85 -8.88 -8.48
N THR A 132 8.02 -8.27 -8.70
CA THR A 132 8.56 -7.17 -7.90
C THR A 132 9.21 -6.15 -8.81
N LYS A 133 9.32 -4.89 -8.35
CA LYS A 133 10.09 -3.84 -9.05
C LYS A 133 11.60 -3.99 -8.88
N PHE A 134 12.02 -4.76 -7.88
CA PHE A 134 13.43 -4.95 -7.54
C PHE A 134 14.02 -6.12 -8.32
N HIS A 135 13.97 -6.10 -9.64
CA HIS A 135 14.49 -7.16 -10.51
C HIS A 135 15.52 -6.61 -11.51
N GLY A 136 16.36 -7.49 -12.05
CA GLY A 136 17.42 -7.10 -12.99
C GLY A 136 18.80 -6.99 -12.35
N GLU A 137 19.80 -6.82 -13.21
CA GLU A 137 21.23 -6.95 -12.88
C GLU A 137 21.65 -6.05 -11.70
N PHE A 138 21.12 -4.83 -11.63
CA PHE A 138 21.40 -3.92 -10.53
C PHE A 138 21.00 -4.51 -9.17
N PHE A 139 19.78 -5.03 -9.05
CA PHE A 139 19.28 -5.61 -7.80
C PHE A 139 19.92 -6.97 -7.51
N ASP A 140 20.31 -7.73 -8.53
CA ASP A 140 21.03 -8.99 -8.36
C ASP A 140 22.43 -8.75 -7.78
N ASN A 141 23.14 -7.71 -8.23
CA ASN A 141 24.40 -7.28 -7.63
C ASN A 141 24.20 -6.86 -6.16
N LEU A 142 23.16 -6.08 -5.84
CA LEU A 142 22.86 -5.71 -4.46
C LEU A 142 22.52 -6.92 -3.57
N ARG A 143 21.81 -7.92 -4.10
CA ARG A 143 21.58 -9.19 -3.40
C ARG A 143 22.87 -9.94 -3.15
N ALA A 144 23.79 -9.99 -4.12
CA ALA A 144 25.09 -10.63 -3.95
C ALA A 144 25.92 -9.96 -2.85
N LEU A 145 25.91 -8.62 -2.80
CA LEU A 145 26.55 -7.85 -1.73
C LEU A 145 25.89 -8.07 -0.35
N LEU A 146 24.56 -8.19 -0.30
CA LEU A 146 23.86 -8.56 0.93
C LEU A 146 24.22 -9.98 1.41
N LYS A 147 24.45 -10.92 0.49
CA LYS A 147 24.86 -12.29 0.83
C LYS A 147 26.31 -12.34 1.33
N SER A 148 27.21 -11.53 0.77
CA SER A 148 28.61 -11.50 1.20
C SER A 148 28.80 -10.92 2.60
N ASP A 149 27.99 -9.91 2.98
CA ASP A 149 28.04 -9.29 4.31
C ASP A 149 26.67 -9.22 4.99
N SER A 150 26.10 -10.40 5.26
CA SER A 150 24.73 -10.55 5.77
C SER A 150 24.46 -9.98 7.17
N LYS A 151 25.51 -9.64 7.94
CA LYS A 151 25.40 -9.11 9.31
C LYS A 151 25.54 -7.59 9.38
N ASN A 152 25.85 -6.94 8.26
CA ASN A 152 26.06 -5.51 8.23
C ASN A 152 24.74 -4.75 8.24
N ASN A 153 24.38 -4.24 9.42
CA ASN A 153 23.15 -3.49 9.65
C ASN A 153 23.20 -2.09 8.99
N ASP A 154 24.38 -1.51 8.83
CA ASP A 154 24.55 -0.21 8.22
C ASP A 154 24.26 -0.31 6.72
N PHE A 155 24.81 -1.31 6.04
CA PHE A 155 24.50 -1.58 4.64
C PHE A 155 23.01 -1.83 4.42
N LYS A 156 22.37 -2.65 5.27
CA LYS A 156 20.92 -2.88 5.22
C LYS A 156 20.12 -1.60 5.36
N THR A 157 20.58 -0.67 6.19
CA THR A 157 19.90 0.62 6.41
C THR A 157 20.01 1.52 5.18
N VAL A 158 21.22 1.68 4.65
CA VAL A 158 21.48 2.46 3.42
C VAL A 158 20.71 1.88 2.24
N LEU A 159 20.78 0.56 2.06
CA LEU A 159 20.04 -0.15 1.02
C LEU A 159 18.53 0.03 1.18
N LYS A 160 17.99 -0.09 2.40
CA LYS A 160 16.55 0.10 2.64
C LYS A 160 16.09 1.51 2.26
N ASN A 161 16.88 2.54 2.58
CA ASN A 161 16.56 3.92 2.22
C ASN A 161 16.50 4.08 0.70
N PHE A 162 17.52 3.61 0.00
CA PHE A 162 17.55 3.58 -1.46
C PHE A 162 16.37 2.78 -2.06
N LEU A 163 16.06 1.59 -1.56
CA LEU A 163 14.94 0.78 -2.08
C LEU A 163 13.60 1.51 -1.91
N ARG A 164 13.44 2.24 -0.80
CA ARG A 164 12.24 3.06 -0.54
C ARG A 164 12.16 4.23 -1.52
N SER A 165 13.23 5.01 -1.69
CA SER A 165 13.23 6.15 -2.62
C SER A 165 13.09 5.70 -4.07
N TYR A 166 13.73 4.58 -4.46
CA TYR A 166 13.53 3.96 -5.78
C TYR A 166 12.07 3.56 -6.03
N ASP A 167 11.41 2.86 -5.09
CA ASP A 167 9.99 2.50 -5.24
C ASP A 167 9.11 3.73 -5.40
N CYS A 168 9.34 4.76 -4.58
CA CYS A 168 8.56 5.99 -4.61
C CYS A 168 8.79 6.76 -5.92
N PHE A 169 10.05 6.89 -6.35
CA PHE A 169 10.46 7.55 -7.59
C PHE A 169 9.82 6.92 -8.83
N VAL A 170 9.95 5.60 -9.00
CA VAL A 170 9.37 4.88 -10.14
C VAL A 170 7.84 4.88 -10.11
N SER A 171 7.23 5.06 -8.94
CA SER A 171 5.77 5.05 -8.76
C SER A 171 5.13 6.43 -8.75
N ALA A 172 5.88 7.52 -8.96
CA ALA A 172 5.38 8.88 -8.74
C ALA A 172 4.06 9.19 -9.47
N GLU A 173 3.94 8.80 -10.74
CA GLU A 173 2.71 8.96 -11.53
C GLU A 173 1.52 8.20 -10.90
N LYS A 174 1.70 6.92 -10.58
CA LYS A 174 0.66 6.10 -9.93
C LYS A 174 0.28 6.63 -8.55
N THR A 175 1.23 7.20 -7.82
CA THR A 175 0.98 7.85 -6.52
C THR A 175 0.11 9.09 -6.72
N ASN A 176 0.38 9.92 -7.73
CA ASN A 176 -0.45 11.07 -8.09
C ASN A 176 -1.88 10.67 -8.48
N ASP A 177 -2.04 9.61 -9.28
CA ASP A 177 -3.36 9.05 -9.61
C ASP A 177 -4.12 8.60 -8.36
N SER A 178 -3.41 7.99 -7.41
CA SER A 178 -3.98 7.53 -6.13
C SER A 178 -4.38 8.72 -5.25
N ILE A 179 -3.60 9.79 -5.22
CA ILE A 179 -3.95 11.06 -4.55
C ILE A 179 -5.22 11.64 -5.16
N SER A 180 -5.27 11.80 -6.48
CA SER A 180 -6.45 12.32 -7.19
C SER A 180 -7.70 11.49 -6.89
N SER A 181 -7.58 10.16 -6.92
CA SER A 181 -8.66 9.24 -6.59
C SER A 181 -9.12 9.37 -5.13
N SER A 182 -8.17 9.52 -4.20
CA SER A 182 -8.45 9.71 -2.77
C SER A 182 -9.19 11.02 -2.51
N LEU A 183 -8.78 12.12 -3.15
CA LEU A 183 -9.44 13.41 -3.03
C LEU A 183 -10.88 13.38 -3.55
N LYS A 184 -11.13 12.74 -4.70
CA LYS A 184 -12.50 12.54 -5.23
C LYS A 184 -13.36 11.70 -4.29
N ASN A 185 -12.80 10.66 -3.68
CA ASN A 185 -13.53 9.83 -2.72
C ASN A 185 -13.83 10.59 -1.43
N ILE A 186 -12.90 11.43 -0.95
CA ILE A 186 -13.12 12.33 0.18
C ILE A 186 -14.25 13.30 -0.16
N GLU A 187 -14.18 14.01 -1.30
CA GLU A 187 -15.21 14.95 -1.74
C GLU A 187 -16.61 14.32 -1.73
N ARG A 188 -16.76 13.13 -2.31
CA ARG A 188 -18.05 12.41 -2.39
C ARG A 188 -18.66 12.13 -1.03
N ASN A 189 -17.83 11.90 -0.02
CA ASN A 189 -18.25 11.54 1.33
C ASN A 189 -18.25 12.74 2.30
N LEU A 190 -17.80 13.92 1.87
CA LEU A 190 -17.88 15.15 2.67
C LEU A 190 -19.31 15.72 2.68
N PRO A 191 -19.71 16.40 3.78
CA PRO A 191 -20.93 17.20 3.80
C PRO A 191 -20.91 18.30 2.72
N ASP A 192 -22.07 18.58 2.10
CA ASP A 192 -22.16 19.51 0.97
C ASP A 192 -21.58 20.90 1.26
N MET A 193 -21.74 21.40 2.50
CA MET A 193 -21.20 22.70 2.91
C MET A 193 -19.66 22.77 2.87
N LEU A 194 -18.97 21.63 2.90
CA LEU A 194 -17.51 21.53 2.89
C LEU A 194 -16.93 21.20 1.51
N LYS A 195 -17.76 20.73 0.57
CA LYS A 195 -17.30 20.36 -0.78
C LYS A 195 -16.71 21.54 -1.53
N LYS A 196 -17.40 22.68 -1.52
CA LYS A 196 -16.92 23.89 -2.23
C LYS A 196 -15.53 24.34 -1.77
N PRO A 197 -15.28 24.64 -0.47
CA PRO A 197 -13.94 25.04 -0.03
C PRO A 197 -12.91 23.92 -0.21
N PHE A 198 -13.31 22.65 -0.14
CA PHE A 198 -12.42 21.52 -0.44
C PHE A 198 -11.97 21.51 -1.91
N ASN A 199 -12.91 21.65 -2.85
CA ASN A 199 -12.63 21.65 -4.28
C ASN A 199 -11.77 22.84 -4.69
N GLU A 200 -11.99 24.02 -4.10
CA GLU A 200 -11.12 25.20 -4.34
C GLU A 200 -9.64 24.93 -4.02
N MET A 201 -9.34 24.15 -2.97
CA MET A 201 -7.96 23.73 -2.66
C MET A 201 -7.49 22.59 -3.58
N ALA A 202 -8.35 21.63 -3.88
CA ALA A 202 -8.01 20.47 -4.71
C ALA A 202 -7.75 20.86 -6.18
N ASP A 203 -8.44 21.87 -6.69
CA ASP A 203 -8.29 22.38 -8.06
C ASP A 203 -6.95 23.11 -8.27
N ASN A 204 -6.28 23.53 -7.19
CA ASN A 204 -4.92 24.09 -7.25
C ASN A 204 -3.85 23.02 -7.54
N LEU A 205 -4.20 21.74 -7.43
CA LEU A 205 -3.26 20.65 -7.66
C LEU A 205 -3.07 20.40 -9.16
N ILE A 206 -1.81 20.36 -9.59
CA ILE A 206 -1.43 20.13 -10.99
C ILE A 206 -0.93 18.70 -11.13
N PHE A 207 -1.76 17.81 -11.65
CA PHE A 207 -1.38 16.41 -11.91
C PHE A 207 -0.67 16.21 -13.27
N ASP A 208 -0.42 17.31 -14.00
CA ASP A 208 0.36 17.39 -15.24
C ASP A 208 1.86 17.48 -14.92
N GLY A 209 2.60 16.41 -15.21
CA GLY A 209 4.06 16.42 -15.31
C GLY A 209 4.83 16.40 -13.99
N SER A 210 6.12 16.06 -14.06
CA SER A 210 6.99 15.86 -12.87
C SER A 210 7.44 17.16 -12.18
N LYS A 211 7.03 18.34 -12.68
CA LYS A 211 7.52 19.65 -12.21
C LYS A 211 6.61 20.31 -11.17
N SER A 212 5.43 19.75 -10.91
CA SER A 212 4.45 20.27 -9.95
C SER A 212 4.46 19.57 -8.60
N ALA A 213 5.31 18.54 -8.40
CA ALA A 213 5.29 17.71 -7.20
C ALA A 213 5.47 18.53 -5.92
N ASP A 214 6.42 19.46 -5.88
CA ASP A 214 6.68 20.29 -4.69
C ASP A 214 5.53 21.26 -4.39
N MET A 215 4.96 21.87 -5.43
CA MET A 215 3.78 22.74 -5.30
C MET A 215 2.57 21.95 -4.80
N ASN A 216 2.33 20.77 -5.36
CA ASN A 216 1.26 19.89 -4.92
C ASN A 216 1.47 19.44 -3.47
N LEU A 217 2.71 19.10 -3.09
CA LEU A 217 3.04 18.71 -1.72
C LEU A 217 2.78 19.86 -0.74
N ASP A 218 3.10 21.10 -1.12
CA ASP A 218 2.82 22.29 -0.31
C ASP A 218 1.32 22.45 -0.06
N THR A 219 0.50 22.46 -1.13
CA THR A 219 -0.96 22.53 -1.03
C THR A 219 -1.53 21.36 -0.23
N LEU A 220 -1.06 20.14 -0.48
CA LEU A 220 -1.52 18.93 0.23
C LEU A 220 -1.23 19.02 1.74
N LYS A 221 0.01 19.38 2.11
CA LYS A 221 0.46 19.39 3.51
C LYS A 221 -0.03 20.60 4.30
N ASN A 222 -0.12 21.77 3.68
CA ASN A 222 -0.39 23.03 4.37
C ASN A 222 -1.85 23.50 4.26
N GLU A 223 -2.60 23.05 3.26
CA GLU A 223 -4.00 23.44 3.07
C GLU A 223 -4.96 22.27 3.30
N ILE A 224 -4.82 21.20 2.49
CA ILE A 224 -5.77 20.09 2.44
C ILE A 224 -5.73 19.24 3.72
N VAL A 225 -4.54 18.80 4.16
CA VAL A 225 -4.42 17.98 5.38
C VAL A 225 -4.93 18.72 6.62
N PRO A 226 -4.57 19.99 6.87
CA PRO A 226 -5.13 20.76 7.98
C PRO A 226 -6.64 20.96 7.88
N PHE A 227 -7.19 21.17 6.68
CA PHE A 227 -8.65 21.24 6.47
C PHE A 227 -9.35 19.95 6.90
N LEU A 228 -8.84 18.80 6.45
CA LEU A 228 -9.38 17.48 6.77
C LEU A 228 -9.20 17.13 8.26
N GLY A 229 -8.08 17.52 8.87
CA GLY A 229 -7.85 17.35 10.31
C GLY A 229 -8.88 18.14 11.15
N ARG A 230 -9.21 19.37 10.75
CA ARG A 230 -10.26 20.17 11.40
C ARG A 230 -11.64 19.54 11.23
N TYR A 231 -11.92 18.96 10.05
CA TYR A 231 -13.17 18.27 9.77
C TYR A 231 -13.36 17.06 10.71
N ILE A 232 -12.40 16.13 10.74
CA ILE A 232 -12.46 14.94 11.62
C ILE A 232 -12.66 15.36 13.08
N SER A 233 -11.88 16.33 13.54
CA SER A 233 -11.91 16.78 14.94
C SER A 233 -13.24 17.39 15.35
N LYS A 234 -13.92 18.11 14.44
CA LYS A 234 -15.21 18.77 14.74
C LYS A 234 -16.40 17.83 14.62
N MET A 235 -16.38 16.92 13.65
CA MET A 235 -17.52 16.06 13.34
C MET A 235 -17.46 14.71 14.05
N ASN A 236 -16.33 14.38 14.71
CA ASN A 236 -16.05 13.04 15.22
C ASN A 236 -16.34 11.98 14.14
N ASP A 237 -15.93 12.25 12.91
CA ASP A 237 -16.19 11.35 11.78
C ASP A 237 -15.31 10.10 11.89
N PHE A 238 -15.95 8.98 12.19
CA PHE A 238 -15.36 7.64 12.24
C PHE A 238 -15.67 6.81 10.99
N GLY A 239 -16.24 7.41 9.95
CA GLY A 239 -16.69 6.76 8.73
C GLY A 239 -15.65 6.69 7.61
N PRO A 240 -16.09 6.38 6.37
CA PRO A 240 -15.24 6.14 5.21
C PRO A 240 -14.27 7.28 4.86
N VAL A 241 -14.61 8.53 5.21
CA VAL A 241 -13.75 9.69 4.97
C VAL A 241 -12.40 9.54 5.66
N ARG A 242 -12.37 8.96 6.87
CA ARG A 242 -11.13 8.74 7.63
C ARG A 242 -10.21 7.73 6.94
N ASP A 243 -10.77 6.68 6.34
CA ASP A 243 -10.01 5.67 5.62
C ASP A 243 -9.36 6.28 4.38
N TYR A 244 -10.12 7.07 3.60
CA TYR A 244 -9.57 7.79 2.45
C TYR A 244 -8.52 8.84 2.83
N ILE A 245 -8.68 9.52 3.98
CA ILE A 245 -7.65 10.41 4.51
C ILE A 245 -6.38 9.64 4.86
N SER A 246 -6.51 8.45 5.45
CA SER A 246 -5.34 7.62 5.79
C SER A 246 -4.57 7.19 4.53
N VAL A 247 -5.29 6.81 3.47
CA VAL A 247 -4.72 6.52 2.15
C VAL A 247 -4.07 7.76 1.54
N LEU A 248 -4.72 8.93 1.63
CA LEU A 248 -4.17 10.20 1.15
C LEU A 248 -2.84 10.54 1.85
N ILE A 249 -2.79 10.47 3.19
CA ILE A 249 -1.58 10.73 3.97
C ILE A 249 -0.46 9.77 3.58
N HIS A 250 -0.77 8.48 3.43
CA HIS A 250 0.19 7.49 2.97
C HIS A 250 0.79 7.86 1.60
N ASN A 251 -0.06 8.27 0.65
CA ASN A 251 0.40 8.68 -0.68
C ASN A 251 1.16 10.02 -0.68
N ILE A 252 0.83 10.96 0.20
CA ILE A 252 1.61 12.21 0.37
C ILE A 252 3.04 11.88 0.80
N VAL A 253 3.21 10.98 1.77
CA VAL A 253 4.55 10.54 2.21
C VAL A 253 5.33 9.87 1.07
N ARG A 254 4.65 9.06 0.24
CA ARG A 254 5.28 8.45 -0.94
C ARG A 254 5.65 9.50 -1.99
N LEU A 255 4.82 10.51 -2.20
CA LEU A 255 5.10 11.59 -3.15
C LEU A 255 6.31 12.41 -2.68
N GLU A 256 6.42 12.71 -1.38
CA GLU A 256 7.59 13.39 -0.80
C GLU A 256 8.87 12.57 -1.01
N ALA A 257 8.81 11.26 -0.75
CA ALA A 257 9.95 10.35 -0.98
C ALA A 257 10.24 10.06 -2.47
N SER A 258 9.41 10.54 -3.41
CA SER A 258 9.61 10.37 -4.85
C SER A 258 10.42 11.50 -5.49
N GLY A 259 10.81 12.52 -4.72
CA GLY A 259 11.59 13.66 -5.22
C GLY A 259 12.92 13.23 -5.85
N LYS A 260 13.30 13.92 -6.94
CA LYS A 260 14.54 13.62 -7.69
C LYS A 260 15.79 13.77 -6.83
N ASP A 261 15.83 14.82 -6.01
CA ASP A 261 16.95 15.11 -5.14
C ASP A 261 17.08 14.04 -4.04
N TYR A 262 15.96 13.66 -3.41
CA TYR A 262 15.94 12.56 -2.43
C TYR A 262 16.44 11.23 -3.01
N PHE A 263 16.02 10.89 -4.22
CA PHE A 263 16.48 9.68 -4.90
C PHE A 263 17.97 9.75 -5.25
N ALA A 264 18.45 10.90 -5.74
CA ALA A 264 19.85 11.11 -6.08
C ALA A 264 20.75 10.97 -4.83
N ASP A 265 20.37 11.60 -3.73
CA ASP A 265 21.11 11.54 -2.46
C ASP A 265 21.17 10.11 -1.91
N ASP A 266 20.05 9.38 -1.88
CA ASP A 266 20.02 7.98 -1.42
C ASP A 266 20.84 7.05 -2.33
N LEU A 267 20.84 7.29 -3.64
CA LEU A 267 21.67 6.55 -4.60
C LEU A 267 23.15 6.85 -4.39
N GLU A 268 23.54 8.10 -4.23
CA GLU A 268 24.93 8.49 -3.96
C GLU A 268 25.43 7.85 -2.67
N ASN A 269 24.66 7.96 -1.58
CA ASN A 269 24.95 7.31 -0.30
C ASN A 269 25.14 5.80 -0.43
N LEU A 270 24.29 5.12 -1.22
CA LEU A 270 24.43 3.68 -1.48
C LEU A 270 25.73 3.38 -2.23
N LEU A 271 26.05 4.13 -3.28
CA LEU A 271 27.22 3.87 -4.10
C LEU A 271 28.53 4.18 -3.36
N GLU A 272 28.57 5.25 -2.57
CA GLU A 272 29.70 5.55 -1.69
C GLU A 272 29.91 4.45 -0.65
N TYR A 273 28.82 4.01 -0.01
CA TYR A 273 28.89 2.90 0.95
C TYR A 273 29.46 1.64 0.28
N VAL A 274 28.94 1.28 -0.90
CA VAL A 274 29.42 0.11 -1.64
C VAL A 274 30.90 0.24 -1.97
N ARG A 275 31.32 1.42 -2.45
CA ARG A 275 32.72 1.72 -2.80
C ARG A 275 33.67 1.52 -1.64
N PHE A 276 33.38 2.11 -0.48
CA PHE A 276 34.31 2.12 0.65
C PHE A 276 34.24 0.86 1.52
N ASN A 277 33.07 0.24 1.66
CA ASN A 277 32.89 -0.89 2.58
C ASN A 277 33.12 -2.26 1.92
N PHE A 278 33.01 -2.36 0.58
CA PHE A 278 33.27 -3.59 -0.16
C PHE A 278 34.57 -3.53 -1.00
N ASP A 279 35.35 -2.46 -0.87
CA ASP A 279 36.65 -2.26 -1.56
C ASP A 279 36.56 -2.52 -3.08
N VAL A 280 35.50 -2.00 -3.70
CA VAL A 280 35.27 -2.14 -5.15
C VAL A 280 35.89 -1.00 -5.93
N ASP A 281 36.32 -1.28 -7.16
CA ASP A 281 36.93 -0.28 -8.03
C ASP A 281 35.89 0.69 -8.65
N GLU A 282 36.37 1.80 -9.22
CA GLU A 282 35.50 2.79 -9.87
C GLU A 282 34.73 2.19 -11.05
N LYS A 283 35.34 1.26 -11.77
CA LYS A 283 34.74 0.58 -12.92
C LYS A 283 33.51 -0.23 -12.51
N TYR A 284 33.56 -0.90 -11.36
CA TYR A 284 32.43 -1.62 -10.81
C TYR A 284 31.28 -0.67 -10.47
N ILE A 285 31.57 0.49 -9.84
CA ILE A 285 30.55 1.51 -9.53
C ILE A 285 29.91 2.08 -10.80
N GLU A 286 30.70 2.36 -11.83
CA GLU A 286 30.18 2.79 -13.14
C GLU A 286 29.28 1.72 -13.77
N THR A 287 29.69 0.45 -13.72
CA THR A 287 28.90 -0.68 -14.22
C THR A 287 27.58 -0.79 -13.44
N LEU A 288 27.62 -0.64 -12.12
CA LEU A 288 26.44 -0.68 -11.27
C LEU A 288 25.48 0.47 -11.62
N LYS A 289 25.96 1.70 -11.79
CA LYS A 289 25.15 2.84 -12.27
C LYS A 289 24.50 2.55 -13.62
N MET A 290 25.26 2.03 -14.59
CA MET A 290 24.72 1.68 -15.90
C MET A 290 23.66 0.57 -15.81
N SER A 291 23.87 -0.43 -14.95
CA SER A 291 22.88 -1.49 -14.75
C SER A 291 21.56 -0.96 -14.17
N LEU A 292 21.59 0.09 -13.34
CA LEU A 292 20.39 0.75 -12.83
C LEU A 292 19.62 1.46 -13.96
N VAL A 293 20.32 2.19 -14.82
CA VAL A 293 19.73 2.86 -15.99
C VAL A 293 19.08 1.84 -16.91
N ASN A 294 19.80 0.76 -17.26
CA ASN A 294 19.28 -0.31 -18.09
C ASN A 294 18.05 -0.98 -17.44
N THR A 295 18.07 -1.19 -16.13
CA THR A 295 16.94 -1.76 -15.38
C THR A 295 15.72 -0.84 -15.46
N TYR A 296 15.91 0.46 -15.29
CA TYR A 296 14.83 1.44 -15.40
C TYR A 296 14.25 1.51 -16.81
N GLU A 297 15.09 1.55 -17.85
CA GLU A 297 14.65 1.55 -19.25
C GLU A 297 13.92 0.26 -19.61
N ALA A 298 14.42 -0.91 -19.18
CA ALA A 298 13.75 -2.18 -19.38
C ALA A 298 12.37 -2.18 -18.73
N ALA A 299 12.27 -1.78 -17.45
CA ALA A 299 11.02 -1.75 -16.69
C ALA A 299 9.93 -0.88 -17.35
N THR A 300 10.30 0.24 -18.00
CA THR A 300 9.33 1.10 -18.70
C THR A 300 8.68 0.47 -19.93
N ASN A 301 9.30 -0.56 -20.51
CA ASN A 301 8.83 -1.21 -21.74
C ASN A 301 8.15 -2.57 -21.51
N VAL A 302 8.11 -3.04 -20.27
CA VAL A 302 7.51 -4.33 -19.91
C VAL A 302 5.98 -4.26 -20.06
N LYS A 303 5.42 -5.06 -20.97
CA LYS A 303 3.97 -5.25 -21.11
C LYS A 303 3.64 -6.70 -21.43
N ASN A 304 2.53 -7.17 -20.89
CA ASN A 304 1.95 -8.45 -21.26
C ASN A 304 0.47 -8.23 -21.61
N ASN A 305 0.12 -8.50 -22.86
CA ASN A 305 -1.23 -8.22 -23.36
C ASN A 305 -2.31 -8.97 -22.59
N ALA A 306 -2.04 -10.20 -22.13
CA ALA A 306 -3.01 -10.98 -21.39
C ALA A 306 -3.28 -10.40 -20.00
N VAL A 307 -2.23 -10.04 -19.27
CA VAL A 307 -2.35 -9.35 -17.98
C VAL A 307 -3.02 -8.00 -18.16
N ASP A 308 -2.57 -7.19 -19.13
CA ASP A 308 -3.12 -5.85 -19.38
C ASP A 308 -4.60 -5.89 -19.74
N SER A 309 -5.01 -6.79 -20.64
CA SER A 309 -6.43 -6.96 -21.01
C SER A 309 -7.27 -7.46 -19.84
N PHE A 310 -6.73 -8.38 -19.03
CA PHE A 310 -7.42 -8.87 -17.84
C PHE A 310 -7.63 -7.75 -16.81
N ILE A 311 -6.58 -6.98 -16.48
CA ILE A 311 -6.66 -5.86 -15.54
C ILE A 311 -7.61 -4.77 -16.04
N LYS A 312 -7.61 -4.47 -17.34
CA LYS A 312 -8.56 -3.51 -17.94
C LYS A 312 -10.00 -3.98 -17.82
N LEU A 313 -10.26 -5.26 -18.12
CA LEU A 313 -11.59 -5.86 -18.01
C LEU A 313 -12.13 -5.76 -16.58
N ILE A 314 -11.37 -6.22 -15.59
CA ILE A 314 -11.82 -6.20 -14.19
C ILE A 314 -11.96 -4.77 -13.66
N LYS A 315 -11.07 -3.84 -14.06
CA LYS A 315 -11.14 -2.44 -13.65
C LYS A 315 -12.38 -1.74 -14.20
N ALA A 316 -12.68 -1.93 -15.49
CA ALA A 316 -13.89 -1.39 -16.10
C ALA A 316 -15.14 -2.05 -15.48
N GLY A 317 -15.14 -3.37 -15.31
CA GLY A 317 -16.24 -4.10 -14.69
C GLY A 317 -16.53 -3.67 -13.25
N ALA A 318 -15.49 -3.40 -12.45
CA ALA A 318 -15.65 -2.96 -11.06
C ALA A 318 -16.09 -1.48 -10.95
N LYS A 319 -15.66 -0.60 -11.86
CA LYS A 319 -15.96 0.85 -11.76
C LYS A 319 -17.17 1.30 -12.56
N GLU A 320 -17.38 0.71 -13.74
CA GLU A 320 -18.27 1.25 -14.77
C GLU A 320 -19.49 0.36 -15.03
N SER A 321 -19.49 -0.90 -14.57
CA SER A 321 -20.63 -1.79 -14.78
C SER A 321 -21.86 -1.33 -13.99
N ASP A 322 -22.98 -1.10 -14.67
CA ASP A 322 -24.27 -0.80 -14.04
C ASP A 322 -24.92 -2.03 -13.36
N ASN A 323 -24.46 -3.22 -13.71
CA ASN A 323 -24.98 -4.46 -13.15
C ASN A 323 -24.24 -4.81 -11.85
N LEU A 324 -24.97 -4.81 -10.73
CA LEU A 324 -24.43 -5.10 -9.40
C LEU A 324 -23.79 -6.49 -9.29
N VAL A 325 -24.33 -7.51 -9.98
CA VAL A 325 -23.78 -8.87 -9.94
C VAL A 325 -22.47 -8.95 -10.71
N GLY A 326 -22.41 -8.29 -11.88
CA GLY A 326 -21.19 -8.16 -12.66
C GLY A 326 -20.11 -7.41 -11.89
N ARG A 327 -20.48 -6.25 -11.32
CA ARG A 327 -19.60 -5.41 -10.51
C ARG A 327 -19.02 -6.17 -9.33
N GLY A 328 -19.85 -6.84 -8.53
CA GLY A 328 -19.40 -7.58 -7.34
C GLY A 328 -18.38 -8.67 -7.68
N VAL A 329 -18.58 -9.43 -8.77
CA VAL A 329 -17.59 -10.45 -9.19
C VAL A 329 -16.26 -9.83 -9.61
N MET A 330 -16.29 -8.66 -10.26
CA MET A 330 -15.07 -7.96 -10.68
C MET A 330 -14.35 -7.29 -9.49
N GLU A 331 -15.11 -6.81 -8.50
CA GLU A 331 -14.60 -6.34 -7.21
C GLU A 331 -13.92 -7.49 -6.45
N ASP A 332 -14.57 -8.66 -6.34
CA ASP A 332 -14.02 -9.86 -5.70
C ASP A 332 -12.69 -10.29 -6.35
N VAL A 333 -12.63 -10.31 -7.69
CA VAL A 333 -11.39 -10.62 -8.43
C VAL A 333 -10.31 -9.59 -8.15
N THR A 334 -10.66 -8.31 -8.13
CA THR A 334 -9.72 -7.21 -7.85
C THR A 334 -9.18 -7.31 -6.43
N GLU A 335 -10.04 -7.53 -5.45
CA GLU A 335 -9.65 -7.68 -4.05
C GLU A 335 -8.75 -8.89 -3.85
N SER A 336 -9.07 -10.03 -4.46
CA SER A 336 -8.24 -11.25 -4.36
C SER A 336 -6.84 -11.03 -4.93
N LEU A 337 -6.73 -10.39 -6.11
CA LEU A 337 -5.44 -10.05 -6.72
C LEU A 337 -4.63 -9.10 -5.84
N LEU A 338 -5.25 -8.04 -5.29
CA LEU A 338 -4.57 -7.10 -4.40
C LEU A 338 -4.15 -7.74 -3.09
N PHE A 339 -5.02 -8.57 -2.50
CA PHE A 339 -4.77 -9.26 -1.24
C PHE A 339 -3.60 -10.25 -1.38
N SER A 340 -3.48 -10.92 -2.52
CA SER A 340 -2.36 -11.83 -2.79
C SER A 340 -0.98 -11.16 -2.75
N GLN A 341 -0.91 -9.84 -2.89
CA GLN A 341 0.31 -9.04 -2.82
C GLN A 341 0.63 -8.52 -1.41
N ASN A 342 -0.08 -8.99 -0.39
CA ASN A 342 0.15 -8.58 0.99
C ASN A 342 1.54 -9.00 1.50
N VAL A 343 2.23 -8.10 2.21
CA VAL A 343 3.58 -8.32 2.75
C VAL A 343 3.65 -9.48 3.75
N HIS A 344 2.53 -9.81 4.40
CA HIS A 344 2.42 -10.92 5.34
C HIS A 344 2.24 -12.28 4.66
N ILE A 345 2.07 -12.33 3.33
CA ILE A 345 1.99 -13.56 2.56
C ILE A 345 3.41 -13.96 2.08
N PRO A 346 3.98 -15.06 2.61
CA PRO A 346 5.33 -15.53 2.23
C PRO A 346 5.33 -16.29 0.90
N LEU A 347 4.30 -16.09 0.08
CA LEU A 347 4.11 -16.77 -1.20
C LEU A 347 4.12 -15.72 -2.32
N THR A 348 4.64 -16.11 -3.47
CA THR A 348 4.44 -15.42 -4.74
C THR A 348 3.23 -16.03 -5.40
N HIS A 349 2.27 -15.19 -5.78
CA HIS A 349 1.05 -15.60 -6.45
C HIS A 349 1.16 -15.34 -7.96
N MET A 350 0.83 -16.35 -8.76
CA MET A 350 0.67 -16.24 -10.20
C MET A 350 -0.66 -16.88 -10.60
N PHE A 351 -1.27 -16.37 -11.67
CA PHE A 351 -2.51 -16.91 -12.21
C PHE A 351 -2.35 -17.19 -13.70
N LEU A 352 -3.04 -18.19 -14.24
CA LEU A 352 -2.97 -18.59 -15.64
C LEU A 352 -4.38 -18.73 -16.21
N PRO A 353 -4.93 -17.67 -16.83
CA PRO A 353 -6.09 -17.78 -17.69
C PRO A 353 -5.63 -18.26 -19.06
N LEU A 354 -6.25 -19.32 -19.58
CA LEU A 354 -5.78 -19.99 -20.78
C LEU A 354 -6.96 -20.42 -21.65
N ASN A 355 -6.86 -20.17 -22.94
CA ASN A 355 -7.61 -20.84 -23.99
C ASN A 355 -6.64 -21.73 -24.77
N TYR A 356 -6.70 -23.04 -24.52
CA TYR A 356 -5.84 -24.01 -25.18
C TYR A 356 -6.69 -24.97 -25.99
N ASN A 357 -6.50 -25.00 -27.31
CA ASN A 357 -7.31 -25.84 -28.22
C ASN A 357 -8.82 -25.68 -27.97
N GLU A 358 -9.30 -24.43 -27.91
CA GLU A 358 -10.70 -24.06 -27.63
C GLU A 358 -11.22 -24.44 -26.23
N MET A 359 -10.34 -24.92 -25.35
CA MET A 359 -10.66 -25.23 -23.96
C MET A 359 -10.20 -24.10 -23.04
N PHE A 360 -11.18 -23.41 -22.44
CA PHE A 360 -10.92 -22.44 -21.40
C PHE A 360 -10.53 -23.12 -20.09
N MET A 361 -9.43 -22.66 -19.51
CA MET A 361 -8.89 -23.11 -18.23
C MET A 361 -8.46 -21.91 -17.40
N PHE A 362 -8.46 -22.12 -16.10
CA PHE A 362 -7.89 -21.19 -15.14
C PHE A 362 -7.08 -21.96 -14.11
N SER A 363 -5.91 -21.45 -13.74
CA SER A 363 -5.07 -22.06 -12.71
C SER A 363 -4.42 -20.97 -11.86
N GLU A 364 -4.16 -21.30 -10.60
CA GLU A 364 -3.40 -20.46 -9.67
C GLU A 364 -2.16 -21.22 -9.22
N LEU A 365 -1.04 -20.51 -9.10
CA LEU A 365 0.22 -21.04 -8.60
C LEU A 365 0.65 -20.19 -7.41
N TRP A 366 0.92 -20.86 -6.30
CA TRP A 366 1.42 -20.25 -5.07
C TRP A 366 2.81 -20.83 -4.80
N ILE A 367 3.84 -20.01 -4.99
CA ILE A 367 5.24 -20.41 -4.90
C ILE A 367 5.81 -19.86 -3.60
N GLY A 368 6.42 -20.72 -2.78
CA GLY A 368 7.12 -20.26 -1.57
C GLY A 368 8.25 -19.30 -1.92
N LYS A 369 8.30 -18.14 -1.25
CA LYS A 369 9.47 -17.27 -1.33
C LYS A 369 10.61 -18.00 -0.63
N GLU A 370 11.65 -18.39 -1.35
CA GLU A 370 12.84 -18.98 -0.74
C GLU A 370 13.50 -17.94 0.16
N TYR A 371 13.29 -18.09 1.47
CA TYR A 371 14.16 -17.48 2.46
C TYR A 371 15.24 -18.52 2.72
N GLU A 372 16.43 -18.34 2.14
CA GLU A 372 17.59 -19.10 2.59
C GLU A 372 17.74 -18.82 4.09
N GLU A 373 17.36 -19.79 4.92
CA GLU A 373 17.68 -19.75 6.35
C GLU A 373 19.19 -19.59 6.45
N MET A 374 19.64 -18.51 7.09
CA MET A 374 21.05 -18.41 7.44
C MET A 374 21.40 -19.66 8.24
N PRO A 375 22.39 -20.46 7.83
CA PRO A 375 22.79 -21.64 8.57
C PRO A 375 23.22 -21.21 9.97
N GLY A 376 22.38 -21.53 10.95
CA GLY A 376 22.66 -21.55 12.38
C GLY A 376 23.12 -20.24 13.04
N LYS A 377 22.29 -19.73 13.94
CA LYS A 377 22.75 -19.51 15.31
C LYS A 377 21.73 -19.99 16.32
#